data_AF-A0A8W8NLQ0-F1
#
_entry.id   AF-A0A8W8NLQ0-F1
#
_cell.length_a   1.000
_cell.length_b   1.000
_cell.length_c   1.000
_cell.angle_alpha   90.00
_cell.angle_beta   90.00
_cell.angle_gamma   90.00
#
_symmetry.space_group_name_H-M   'P 1'
#
loop_
_entity.id
_entity.type
_entity.pdbx_description
1 polymer ?
#
loop_
_entity_poly.entity_id
_entity_poly.type
_entity_poly.pdbx_seq_one_letter_code
_entity_poly.pdbx_strand_id
1 'polypeptide(L)'
;RLLSDAAARIENLVRSGKSRQEAWDASTVALTWAAKAYCHTFVVRTFSQIVSDAAVDKSTKDVLTALCKLYAIDGIIENLGEFIEDGFFSPHQVSFLKNKLADLLAEIRPNAVALVDAFDYPDKTLDSCLGRYDGQVYPALYEYAKNSPFNEQEVLDSYHKFIKPAQTEQSQRAPMARL
;
A
#
# COMPACT_ATOMS: atom_id res chain seq x y z
N ARG A 1 5.42 23.53 -8.40
CA ARG A 1 6.12 23.13 -9.64
C ARG A 1 5.25 22.24 -10.53
N LEU A 2 4.96 20.99 -10.16
CA LEU A 2 4.13 20.09 -11.00
C LEU A 2 2.80 20.70 -11.52
N LEU A 3 2.08 21.44 -10.67
CA LEU A 3 0.88 22.16 -11.08
C LEU A 3 1.14 23.24 -12.15
N SER A 4 2.21 24.03 -12.00
CA SER A 4 2.59 25.06 -12.97
C SER A 4 3.03 24.43 -14.29
N ASP A 5 3.77 23.32 -14.22
CA ASP A 5 4.29 22.62 -15.40
C ASP A 5 3.14 21.98 -16.19
N ALA A 6 2.18 21.36 -15.50
CA ALA A 6 0.98 20.82 -16.11
C ALA A 6 0.11 21.92 -16.76
N ALA A 7 -0.07 23.06 -16.07
CA ALA A 7 -0.81 24.20 -16.62
C ALA A 7 -0.13 24.78 -17.87
N ALA A 8 1.19 25.01 -17.81
CA ALA A 8 1.97 25.53 -18.93
C ALA A 8 1.92 24.59 -20.14
N ARG A 9 1.94 23.26 -19.92
CA ARG A 9 1.81 22.26 -20.98
C ARG A 9 0.46 22.37 -21.70
N ILE A 10 -0.64 22.52 -20.97
CA ILE A 10 -1.98 22.70 -21.55
C ILE A 10 -2.01 23.98 -22.38
N GLU A 11 -1.53 25.10 -21.82
CA GLU A 11 -1.49 26.39 -22.52
C GLU A 11 -0.68 26.31 -23.82
N ASN A 12 0.48 25.66 -23.80
CA ASN A 12 1.33 25.52 -24.98
C ASN A 12 0.66 24.66 -26.07
N LEU A 13 -0.05 23.59 -25.70
CA LEU A 13 -0.76 22.75 -26.66
C LEU A 13 -1.94 23.49 -27.31
N VAL A 14 -2.66 24.29 -26.52
CA VAL A 14 -3.72 25.17 -27.05
C VAL A 14 -3.14 26.23 -27.99
N ARG A 15 -2.00 26.84 -27.63
CA ARG A 15 -1.29 27.80 -28.50
C ARG A 15 -0.78 27.17 -29.79
N SER A 16 -0.42 25.87 -29.77
CA SER A 16 -0.05 25.12 -30.98
C SER A 16 -1.23 24.75 -31.89
N GLY A 17 -2.45 25.18 -31.54
CA GLY A 17 -3.65 24.98 -32.36
C GLY A 17 -4.47 23.73 -32.01
N LYS A 18 -4.13 23.00 -30.94
CA LYS A 18 -4.99 21.90 -30.46
C LYS A 18 -6.24 22.44 -29.77
N SER A 19 -7.34 21.69 -29.87
CA SER A 19 -8.52 22.01 -29.06
C SER A 19 -8.21 21.86 -27.57
N ARG A 20 -9.02 22.51 -26.72
CA ARG A 20 -8.85 22.42 -25.26
C ARG A 20 -8.98 20.98 -24.74
N GLN A 21 -9.87 20.18 -25.33
CA GLN A 21 -10.03 18.77 -24.96
C GLN A 21 -8.79 17.94 -25.32
N GLU A 22 -8.28 18.06 -26.54
CA GLU A 22 -7.07 17.34 -26.94
C GLU A 22 -5.83 17.75 -26.13
N ALA A 23 -5.72 19.04 -25.79
CA ALA A 23 -4.64 19.54 -24.94
C ALA A 23 -4.73 19.00 -23.51
N TRP A 24 -5.95 18.89 -22.97
CA TRP A 24 -6.22 18.29 -21.67
C TRP A 24 -5.86 16.81 -21.66
N ASP A 25 -6.39 16.05 -22.61
CA ASP A 25 -6.16 14.60 -22.73
C ASP A 25 -4.67 14.28 -22.84
N ALA A 26 -3.94 15.04 -23.67
CA ALA A 26 -2.49 14.92 -23.84
C ALA A 26 -1.66 15.35 -22.61
N SER A 27 -2.28 15.99 -21.62
CA SER A 27 -1.63 16.45 -20.38
C SER A 27 -2.11 15.70 -19.14
N THR A 28 -3.02 14.72 -19.28
CA THR A 28 -3.63 13.96 -18.17
C THR A 28 -2.62 13.32 -17.23
N VAL A 29 -1.50 12.81 -17.76
CA VAL A 29 -0.43 12.20 -16.95
C VAL A 29 0.19 13.23 -15.99
N ALA A 30 0.58 14.40 -16.51
CA ALA A 30 1.16 15.48 -15.69
C ALA A 30 0.15 16.03 -14.68
N LEU A 31 -1.12 16.17 -15.07
CA LEU A 31 -2.20 16.54 -14.17
C LEU A 31 -2.39 15.53 -13.04
N THR A 32 -2.29 14.23 -13.35
CA THR A 32 -2.41 13.15 -12.36
C THR A 32 -1.27 13.19 -11.34
N TRP A 33 -0.03 13.41 -11.79
CA TRP A 33 1.11 13.58 -10.89
C TRP A 33 0.96 14.81 -10.00
N ALA A 34 0.56 15.95 -10.57
CA ALA A 34 0.30 17.16 -9.82
C ALA A 34 -0.81 16.98 -8.77
N ALA A 35 -1.89 16.27 -9.13
CA ALA A 35 -2.99 15.94 -8.21
C ALA A 35 -2.52 15.04 -7.05
N LYS A 36 -1.75 13.98 -7.34
CA LYS A 36 -1.17 13.10 -6.31
C LYS A 36 -0.27 13.88 -5.35
N ALA A 37 0.64 14.70 -5.88
CA ALA A 37 1.53 15.53 -5.06
C ALA A 37 0.76 16.53 -4.18
N TYR A 38 -0.30 17.13 -4.71
CA TYR A 38 -1.18 18.03 -3.96
C TYR A 38 -1.89 17.29 -2.82
N CYS A 39 -2.51 16.14 -3.10
CA CYS A 39 -3.18 15.33 -2.07
C CYS A 39 -2.21 14.92 -0.96
N HIS A 40 -1.01 14.45 -1.31
CA HIS A 40 0.01 14.09 -0.33
C HIS A 40 0.41 15.29 0.54
N THR A 41 0.68 16.45 -0.08
CA THR A 41 1.01 17.69 0.64
C THR A 41 -0.13 18.12 1.57
N PHE A 42 -1.38 17.99 1.12
CA PHE A 42 -2.55 18.29 1.92
C PHE A 42 -2.64 17.40 3.16
N VAL A 43 -2.43 16.09 3.02
CA VAL A 43 -2.43 15.14 4.15
C VAL A 43 -1.32 15.49 5.13
N VAL A 44 -0.07 15.67 4.68
CA VAL A 44 1.06 16.02 5.56
C VAL A 44 0.79 17.31 6.33
N ARG A 45 0.31 18.35 5.64
CA ARG A 45 0.00 19.64 6.27
C ARG A 45 -1.10 19.52 7.31
N THR A 46 -2.19 18.85 6.95
CA THR A 46 -3.35 18.68 7.83
C THR A 46 -3.00 17.84 9.05
N PHE A 47 -2.24 16.75 8.85
CA PHE A 47 -1.78 15.89 9.94
C PHE A 47 -0.88 16.67 10.90
N SER A 48 0.12 17.40 10.40
CA SER A 48 1.01 18.23 11.21
C SER A 48 0.26 19.30 12.02
N GLN A 49 -0.72 19.96 11.39
CA GLN A 49 -1.59 20.95 12.06
C GLN A 49 -2.41 20.29 13.18
N ILE A 50 -3.10 19.19 12.88
CA ILE A 50 -3.92 18.48 13.87
C ILE A 50 -3.06 18.02 15.06
N VAL A 51 -1.88 17.44 14.83
CA VAL A 51 -0.99 16.99 15.91
C VAL A 51 -0.50 18.16 16.75
N SER A 52 -0.22 19.31 16.13
CA SER A 52 0.20 20.52 16.83
C SER A 52 -0.91 21.06 17.72
N ASP A 53 -2.14 21.15 17.20
CA ASP A 53 -3.29 21.75 17.87
C ASP A 53 -4.02 20.79 18.82
N ALA A 54 -3.80 19.47 18.69
CA ALA A 54 -4.46 18.46 19.51
C ALA A 54 -4.14 18.64 21.00
N ALA A 55 -5.20 18.61 21.81
CA ALA A 55 -5.13 18.56 23.27
C ALA A 55 -4.87 17.13 23.74
N VAL A 56 -3.69 16.60 23.43
CA VAL A 56 -3.20 15.29 23.88
C VAL A 56 -1.96 15.46 24.74
N ASP A 57 -1.64 14.45 25.53
CA ASP A 57 -0.43 14.44 26.35
C ASP A 57 0.83 14.47 25.46
N LYS A 58 1.96 14.84 26.08
CA LYS A 58 3.22 15.01 25.37
C LYS A 58 3.69 13.71 24.70
N SER A 59 3.51 12.55 25.35
CA SER A 59 3.97 11.28 24.81
C SER A 59 3.20 10.88 23.55
N THR A 60 1.87 11.02 23.59
CA THR A 60 1.02 10.80 22.40
C THR A 60 1.37 11.77 21.28
N LYS A 61 1.58 13.06 21.60
CA LYS A 61 1.98 14.07 20.61
C LYS A 61 3.31 13.71 19.94
N ASP A 62 4.28 13.21 20.69
CA ASP A 62 5.59 12.84 20.17
C ASP A 62 5.49 11.64 19.23
N VAL A 63 4.73 10.60 19.58
CA VAL A 63 4.50 9.43 18.72
C VAL A 63 3.78 9.81 17.43
N LEU A 64 2.72 10.61 17.51
CA LEU A 64 1.98 11.09 16.33
C LEU A 64 2.84 12.00 15.44
N THR A 65 3.72 12.80 16.05
CA THR A 65 4.68 13.63 15.30
C THR A 65 5.69 12.76 14.55
N ALA A 66 6.21 11.70 15.19
CA ALA A 66 7.09 10.74 14.53
C ALA A 66 6.38 10.03 13.38
N LEU A 67 5.11 9.65 13.54
CA LEU A 67 4.30 9.03 12.50
C LEU A 67 4.04 9.98 11.33
N CYS A 68 3.74 11.25 11.60
CA CYS A 68 3.58 12.29 10.58
C CYS A 68 4.89 12.51 9.80
N LYS A 69 6.04 12.50 10.47
CA LYS A 69 7.36 12.59 9.82
C LYS A 69 7.64 11.35 8.96
N LEU A 70 7.30 10.17 9.45
CA LEU A 70 7.45 8.91 8.73
C LEU A 70 6.67 8.96 7.41
N TYR A 71 5.37 9.29 7.47
CA TYR A 71 4.51 9.43 6.30
C TYR A 71 5.07 10.45 5.29
N ALA A 72 5.52 11.62 5.77
CA ALA A 72 6.06 12.66 4.90
C ALA A 72 7.36 12.23 4.19
N ILE A 73 8.30 11.61 4.93
CA ILE A 73 9.58 11.16 4.37
C ILE A 73 9.39 9.99 3.40
N ASP A 74 8.52 9.04 3.75
CA ASP A 74 8.19 7.91 2.88
C ASP A 74 7.64 8.39 1.53
N GLY A 75 6.64 9.27 1.54
CA GLY A 75 6.09 9.84 0.30
C GLY A 75 7.08 10.69 -0.50
N ILE A 76 8.05 11.35 0.16
CA ILE A 76 9.17 12.02 -0.53
C ILE A 76 10.07 11.00 -1.23
N ILE A 77 10.41 9.91 -0.56
CA ILE A 77 11.29 8.86 -1.10
C ILE A 77 10.61 8.11 -2.25
N GLU A 78 9.31 7.83 -2.16
CA GLU A 78 8.55 7.23 -3.26
C GLU A 78 8.53 8.11 -4.53
N ASN A 79 8.52 9.43 -4.35
CA ASN A 79 8.45 10.41 -5.44
C ASN A 79 9.77 11.14 -5.68
N LEU A 80 10.90 10.52 -5.28
CA LEU A 80 12.20 11.18 -5.21
C LEU A 80 12.69 11.75 -6.53
N GLY A 81 12.34 11.13 -7.66
CA GLY A 81 12.74 11.58 -9.00
C GLY A 81 12.39 13.05 -9.25
N GLU A 82 11.19 13.47 -8.84
CA GLU A 82 10.69 14.85 -9.03
C GLU A 82 11.48 15.90 -8.25
N PHE A 83 12.05 15.51 -7.11
CA PHE A 83 12.84 16.39 -6.24
C PHE A 83 14.33 16.41 -6.63
N ILE A 84 14.78 15.42 -7.39
CA ILE A 84 16.15 15.39 -7.93
C ILE A 84 16.19 16.14 -9.27
N GLU A 85 15.14 16.01 -10.09
CA GLU A 85 15.06 16.63 -11.42
C GLU A 85 15.24 18.15 -11.40
N ASP A 86 14.69 18.82 -10.38
CA ASP A 86 14.83 20.28 -10.18
C ASP A 86 15.99 20.66 -9.24
N GLY A 87 16.77 19.67 -8.80
CA GLY A 87 17.89 19.86 -7.87
C GLY A 87 17.48 20.23 -6.45
N PHE A 88 16.21 20.06 -6.06
CA PHE A 88 15.73 20.36 -4.70
C PHE A 88 16.47 19.52 -3.64
N PHE A 89 16.72 18.23 -3.92
CA PHE A 89 17.58 17.40 -3.07
C PHE A 89 18.91 17.05 -3.74
N SER A 90 19.99 17.32 -3.01
CA SER A 90 21.31 16.79 -3.30
C SER A 90 21.41 15.29 -2.97
N PRO A 91 22.33 14.53 -3.59
CA PRO A 91 22.55 13.12 -3.27
C PRO A 91 22.81 12.85 -1.76
N HIS A 92 23.49 13.79 -1.09
CA HIS A 92 23.73 13.70 0.36
C HIS A 92 22.43 13.83 1.17
N GLN A 93 21.55 14.79 0.82
CA GLN A 93 20.25 14.93 1.47
C GLN A 93 19.35 13.72 1.21
N VAL A 94 19.42 13.13 0.03
CA VAL A 94 18.71 11.86 -0.27
C VAL A 94 19.18 10.74 0.64
N SER A 95 20.50 10.57 0.79
CA SER A 95 21.03 9.54 1.70
C SER A 95 20.62 9.80 3.15
N PHE A 96 20.60 11.06 3.58
CA PHE A 96 20.12 11.45 4.90
C PHE A 96 18.63 11.10 5.10
N LEU A 97 17.76 11.37 4.11
CA LEU A 97 16.34 11.01 4.18
C LEU A 97 16.13 9.51 4.32
N LYS A 98 16.88 8.70 3.56
CA LYS A 98 16.80 7.22 3.65
C LYS A 98 17.20 6.70 5.02
N ASN A 99 18.26 7.24 5.61
CA ASN A 99 18.66 6.88 6.97
C ASN A 99 17.59 7.32 7.97
N LYS A 100 17.05 8.53 7.80
CA LYS A 100 16.01 9.05 8.69
C LYS A 100 14.71 8.23 8.62
N LEU A 101 14.37 7.68 7.46
CA LEU A 101 13.26 6.73 7.31
C LEU A 101 13.48 5.49 8.18
N ALA A 102 14.67 4.88 8.12
CA ALA A 102 15.01 3.72 8.94
C ALA A 102 14.96 4.04 10.44
N ASP A 103 15.47 5.20 10.85
CA ASP A 103 15.41 5.66 12.25
C ASP A 103 13.96 5.82 12.73
N LEU A 104 13.09 6.43 11.92
CA LEU A 104 11.68 6.63 12.26
C LEU A 104 10.90 5.31 12.31
N LEU A 105 11.21 4.36 11.44
CA LEU A 105 10.64 3.01 11.51
C LEU A 105 11.03 2.32 12.82
N ALA A 106 12.29 2.46 13.25
CA ALA A 106 12.76 1.93 14.53
C ALA A 106 12.10 2.64 15.72
N GLU A 107 11.90 3.95 15.64
CA GLU A 107 11.23 4.78 16.66
C GLU A 107 9.74 4.42 16.83
N ILE A 108 9.03 4.15 15.72
CA ILE A 108 7.60 3.81 15.74
C ILE A 108 7.35 2.35 16.13
N ARG A 109 8.26 1.43 15.81
CA ARG A 109 8.09 -0.01 16.00
C ARG A 109 7.53 -0.42 17.38
N PRO A 110 8.01 0.10 18.52
CA PRO A 110 7.49 -0.27 19.85
C PRO A 110 6.01 0.07 20.03
N ASN A 111 5.52 1.10 19.36
CA ASN A 111 4.14 1.58 19.44
C ASN A 111 3.27 1.11 18.26
N ALA A 112 3.81 0.36 17.30
CA ALA A 112 3.09 0.03 16.07
C ALA A 112 1.78 -0.73 16.32
N VAL A 113 1.79 -1.69 17.26
CA VAL A 113 0.59 -2.44 17.68
C VAL A 113 -0.40 -1.53 18.41
N ALA A 114 0.08 -0.74 19.38
CA ALA A 114 -0.78 0.19 20.11
C ALA A 114 -1.44 1.26 19.20
N LEU A 115 -0.73 1.70 18.14
CA LEU A 115 -1.25 2.66 17.17
C LEU A 115 -2.41 2.08 16.33
N VAL A 116 -2.35 0.79 15.98
CA VAL A 116 -3.46 0.13 15.26
C VAL A 116 -4.58 -0.27 16.21
N ASP A 117 -4.26 -0.66 17.44
CA ASP A 117 -5.24 -0.99 18.48
C ASP A 117 -6.04 0.25 18.91
N ALA A 118 -5.46 1.46 18.83
CA ALA A 118 -6.14 2.71 19.17
C ALA A 118 -7.36 3.03 18.28
N PHE A 119 -7.53 2.37 17.13
CA PHE A 119 -8.75 2.45 16.33
C PHE A 119 -9.92 1.65 16.92
N ASP A 120 -9.62 0.74 17.86
CA ASP A 120 -10.59 -0.04 18.63
C ASP A 120 -11.58 -0.82 17.75
N TYR A 121 -11.08 -1.49 16.72
CA TYR A 121 -11.89 -2.32 15.84
C TYR A 121 -12.25 -3.65 16.50
N PRO A 122 -13.55 -3.98 16.67
CA PRO A 122 -13.94 -5.28 17.20
C PRO A 122 -13.61 -6.42 16.23
N ASP A 123 -13.23 -7.60 16.75
CA ASP A 123 -12.93 -8.79 15.94
C ASP A 123 -14.06 -9.16 14.96
N LYS A 124 -15.32 -8.95 15.35
CA LYS A 124 -16.48 -9.20 14.48
C LYS A 124 -16.53 -8.26 13.25
N THR A 125 -16.00 -7.06 13.40
CA THR A 125 -15.91 -6.07 12.31
C THR A 125 -14.66 -6.29 11.48
N LEU A 126 -13.55 -6.65 12.10
CA LEU A 126 -12.28 -6.91 11.42
C LEU A 126 -12.31 -8.22 10.62
N ASP A 127 -13.04 -9.22 11.09
CA ASP A 127 -13.29 -10.52 10.44
C ASP A 127 -12.02 -11.18 9.88
N SER A 128 -10.96 -11.17 10.68
CA SER A 128 -9.63 -11.65 10.29
C SER A 128 -9.08 -12.63 11.32
N CYS A 129 -8.78 -13.86 10.89
CA CYS A 129 -8.11 -14.85 11.74
C CYS A 129 -6.64 -14.47 12.07
N LEU A 130 -5.98 -13.69 11.21
CA LEU A 130 -4.61 -13.20 11.44
C LEU A 130 -4.56 -11.95 12.32
N GLY A 131 -5.61 -11.13 12.26
CA GLY A 131 -5.71 -9.85 12.98
C GLY A 131 -6.44 -9.93 14.31
N ARG A 132 -6.57 -11.12 14.90
CA ARG A 132 -7.34 -11.30 16.14
C ARG A 132 -6.74 -10.52 17.30
N TYR A 133 -7.61 -9.87 18.07
CA TYR A 133 -7.23 -9.13 19.27
C TYR A 133 -6.49 -9.99 20.32
N ASP A 134 -6.89 -11.26 20.48
CA ASP A 134 -6.30 -12.17 21.49
C ASP A 134 -4.93 -12.75 21.09
N GLY A 135 -4.45 -12.47 19.88
CA GLY A 135 -3.20 -13.00 19.34
C GLY A 135 -3.20 -14.51 19.09
N GLN A 136 -4.34 -15.21 19.24
CA GLN A 136 -4.45 -16.66 19.01
C GLN A 136 -4.65 -16.98 17.53
N VAL A 137 -3.64 -16.61 16.74
CA VAL A 137 -3.68 -16.68 15.28
C VAL A 137 -3.75 -18.12 14.78
N TYR A 138 -2.86 -19.00 15.25
CA TYR A 138 -2.75 -20.36 14.71
C TYR A 138 -4.00 -21.22 14.95
N PRO A 139 -4.59 -21.28 16.16
CA PRO A 139 -5.83 -22.01 16.37
C PRO A 139 -6.97 -21.48 15.51
N ALA A 140 -7.10 -20.14 15.40
CA ALA A 140 -8.14 -19.53 14.60
C ALA A 140 -7.99 -19.80 13.10
N LEU A 141 -6.76 -19.73 12.58
CA LEU A 141 -6.47 -20.05 11.19
C LEU A 141 -6.76 -21.52 10.87
N TYR A 142 -6.43 -22.42 11.81
CA TYR A 142 -6.74 -23.84 11.67
C TYR A 142 -8.25 -24.08 11.60
N GLU A 143 -9.02 -23.53 12.54
CA GLU A 143 -10.48 -23.66 12.54
C GLU A 143 -11.11 -23.02 11.30
N TYR A 144 -10.60 -21.85 10.87
CA TYR A 144 -11.05 -21.21 9.64
C TYR A 144 -10.83 -22.10 8.41
N ALA A 145 -9.63 -22.67 8.26
CA ALA A 145 -9.31 -23.56 7.15
C ALA A 145 -10.17 -24.83 7.21
N LYS A 146 -10.28 -25.46 8.39
CA LYS A 146 -11.06 -26.68 8.59
C LYS A 146 -12.54 -26.51 8.24
N ASN A 147 -13.13 -25.36 8.59
CA ASN A 147 -14.54 -25.06 8.33
C ASN A 147 -14.79 -24.46 6.94
N SER A 148 -13.79 -24.46 6.05
CA SER A 148 -13.96 -24.07 4.66
C SER A 148 -14.91 -25.03 3.93
N PRO A 149 -15.83 -24.54 3.06
CA PRO A 149 -16.72 -25.40 2.27
C PRO A 149 -16.01 -26.47 1.44
N PHE A 150 -14.75 -26.22 1.06
CA PHE A 150 -13.94 -27.17 0.30
C PHE A 150 -13.47 -28.38 1.11
N ASN A 151 -13.58 -28.32 2.44
CA ASN A 151 -13.14 -29.38 3.36
C ASN A 151 -14.33 -30.16 3.96
N GLU A 152 -15.55 -29.93 3.47
CA GLU A 152 -16.74 -30.71 3.86
C GLU A 152 -16.63 -32.18 3.46
N GLN A 153 -15.92 -32.46 2.36
CA GLN A 153 -15.67 -33.79 1.84
C GLN A 153 -14.16 -34.05 1.78
N GLU A 154 -13.74 -35.25 2.17
CA GLU A 154 -12.32 -35.65 2.09
C GLU A 154 -11.83 -35.71 0.64
N VAL A 155 -12.70 -36.09 -0.29
CA VAL A 155 -12.43 -36.15 -1.74
C VAL A 155 -13.51 -35.40 -2.48
N LEU A 156 -13.12 -34.38 -3.23
CA LEU A 156 -14.04 -33.55 -4.02
C LEU A 156 -14.67 -34.35 -5.17
N ASP A 157 -15.94 -34.06 -5.49
CA ASP A 157 -16.63 -34.65 -6.65
C ASP A 157 -15.88 -34.44 -7.98
N SER A 158 -15.17 -33.32 -8.11
CA SER A 158 -14.34 -33.00 -9.27
C SER A 158 -13.20 -34.00 -9.48
N TYR A 159 -12.66 -34.57 -8.40
CA TYR A 159 -11.65 -35.62 -8.48
C TYR A 159 -12.22 -36.87 -9.15
N HIS A 160 -13.41 -37.32 -8.71
CA HIS A 160 -14.07 -38.49 -9.30
C HIS A 160 -14.49 -38.25 -10.75
N LYS A 161 -14.95 -37.04 -11.08
CA LYS A 161 -15.47 -36.70 -12.41
C LYS A 161 -14.37 -36.49 -13.45
N PHE A 162 -13.24 -35.92 -13.07
CA PHE A 162 -12.22 -35.47 -14.04
C PHE A 162 -10.83 -36.03 -13.78
N ILE A 163 -10.34 -36.00 -12.54
CA ILE A 163 -8.94 -36.33 -12.23
C ILE A 163 -8.72 -37.85 -12.27
N LYS A 164 -9.58 -38.63 -11.60
CA LYS A 164 -9.46 -40.09 -11.53
C LYS A 164 -9.58 -40.77 -12.91
N PRO A 165 -10.54 -40.40 -13.79
CA PRO A 165 -10.59 -40.93 -15.15
C PRO A 165 -9.33 -40.57 -15.96
N ALA A 166 -8.86 -39.33 -15.90
CA ALA A 166 -7.67 -38.89 -16.62
C ALA A 166 -6.40 -39.63 -16.19
N GLN A 167 -6.21 -39.85 -14.89
CA GLN A 167 -5.09 -40.65 -14.36
C GLN A 167 -5.15 -42.11 -14.80
N THR A 168 -6.36 -42.68 -14.86
CA THR A 168 -6.58 -44.06 -15.30
C THR A 168 -6.28 -44.21 -16.79
N GLU A 169 -6.76 -43.28 -17.62
CA GLU A 169 -6.46 -43.24 -19.06
C GLU A 169 -4.96 -43.05 -19.33
N GLN A 170 -4.29 -42.17 -18.57
CA GLN A 170 -2.85 -41.94 -18.70
C GLN A 170 -2.03 -43.17 -18.30
N SER A 171 -2.45 -43.89 -17.25
CA SER A 171 -1.82 -45.14 -16.81
C SER A 171 -2.04 -46.28 -17.82
N GLN A 172 -3.19 -46.31 -18.51
CA GLN A 172 -3.47 -47.29 -19.56
C GLN A 172 -2.74 -46.98 -20.89
N ARG A 173 -2.42 -45.69 -21.15
CA ARG A 173 -1.69 -45.25 -22.35
C ARG A 173 -0.17 -45.40 -22.25
N ALA A 174 0.40 -45.67 -21.07
CA ALA A 174 1.81 -46.01 -20.92
C ALA A 174 1.99 -47.54 -21.08
N PRO A 175 2.41 -48.06 -22.25
CA PRO A 175 2.62 -49.48 -22.39
C PRO A 175 3.91 -49.88 -21.67
N MET A 176 3.94 -51.13 -21.20
CA MET A 176 5.11 -51.91 -20.79
C MET A 176 6.38 -51.58 -21.60
N ALA A 177 7.17 -50.59 -21.17
CA ALA A 177 8.55 -50.42 -21.59
C ALA A 177 9.46 -51.21 -20.64
N ARG A 178 9.25 -52.52 -20.56
CA ARG A 178 10.22 -53.49 -20.01
C ARG A 178 10.05 -54.82 -20.72
N LEU A 179 10.82 -55.01 -21.78
CA LEU A 179 11.62 -56.20 -22.08
C LEU A 179 12.85 -55.73 -22.85
#